data_AF-A0A1E7RRH8-F1
#
_entry.id   AF-A0A1E7RRH8-F1
#
_cell.length_a   1.000
_cell.length_b   1.000
_cell.length_c   1.000
_cell.angle_alpha   90.00
_cell.angle_beta   90.00
_cell.angle_gamma   90.00
#
_symmetry.space_group_name_H-M   'P 1'
#
loop_
_entity.id
_entity.type
_entity.pdbx_description
1 polymer ?
#
loop_
_entity_poly.entity_id
_entity_poly.type
_entity_poly.pdbx_seq_one_letter_code
_entity_poly.pdbx_strand_id
1 'polypeptide(L)'
;MVALLGVAAAVLSASAGAVDLDRFLREDAFTTLKISPDGTYVAATVPLEDATAVAILRSADMSLVGSFRPPPKNHADTFDWVSNQRVVKRLRHASIPFDAVT
;
A
#
# COMPACT_ATOMS: atom_id res chain seq x y z
N MET A 1 7.41 40.54 -57.78
CA MET A 1 6.24 39.95 -57.10
C MET A 1 6.74 39.46 -55.76
N VAL A 2 6.31 40.08 -54.66
CA VAL A 2 6.95 40.02 -53.34
C VAL A 2 6.85 38.61 -52.76
N ALA A 3 8.00 38.07 -52.33
CA ALA A 3 8.13 36.80 -51.65
C ALA A 3 7.61 36.90 -50.21
N LEU A 4 6.87 35.89 -49.74
CA LEU A 4 6.67 35.68 -48.32
C LEU A 4 6.60 34.18 -48.01
N LEU A 5 7.77 33.59 -47.83
CA LEU A 5 8.00 32.39 -47.04
C LEU A 5 8.04 32.84 -45.57
N GLY A 6 7.17 32.31 -44.72
CA GLY A 6 7.12 32.61 -43.28
C GLY A 6 6.74 31.37 -42.49
N VAL A 7 7.74 30.52 -42.28
CA VAL A 7 7.72 29.29 -41.49
C VAL A 7 7.69 29.60 -39.99
N ALA A 8 6.98 28.73 -39.24
CA ALA A 8 7.18 28.41 -37.80
C ALA A 8 6.88 29.52 -36.77
N ALA A 9 6.35 29.25 -35.58
CA ALA A 9 5.91 28.04 -34.92
C ALA A 9 4.79 28.48 -33.98
N ALA A 10 3.63 27.81 -34.03
CA ALA A 10 2.66 27.92 -32.96
C ALA A 10 3.29 27.27 -31.72
N VAL A 11 3.77 28.09 -30.80
CA VAL A 11 4.25 27.64 -29.49
C VAL A 11 3.02 27.16 -28.72
N LEU A 12 2.69 25.89 -28.89
CA LEU A 12 1.83 25.16 -27.98
C LEU A 12 2.59 25.06 -26.66
N SER A 13 2.43 26.06 -25.80
CA SER A 13 2.82 25.97 -24.40
C SER A 13 1.98 24.87 -23.76
N ALA A 14 2.50 23.65 -23.75
CA ALA A 14 2.02 22.61 -22.87
C ALA A 14 2.29 23.07 -21.44
N SER A 15 1.27 23.57 -20.76
CA SER A 15 1.33 23.76 -19.32
C SER A 15 1.40 22.37 -18.69
N ALA A 16 2.62 21.94 -18.36
CA ALA A 16 2.83 20.87 -17.41
C ALA A 16 2.32 21.38 -16.06
N GLY A 17 1.01 21.25 -15.83
CA GLY A 17 0.42 21.52 -14.52
C GLY A 17 1.19 20.71 -13.49
N ALA A 18 1.56 21.36 -12.39
CA ALA A 18 2.25 20.72 -11.27
C ALA A 18 1.47 19.45 -10.92
N VAL A 19 2.03 18.30 -11.28
CA VAL A 19 1.43 17.01 -10.99
C VAL A 19 1.46 16.94 -9.47
N ASP A 20 0.28 16.87 -8.85
CA ASP A 20 0.16 16.58 -7.43
C ASP A 20 0.81 15.20 -7.20
N LEU A 21 2.03 15.22 -6.66
CA LEU A 21 2.82 14.02 -6.40
C LEU A 21 2.43 13.36 -5.08
N ASP A 22 1.71 14.05 -4.18
CA ASP A 22 1.32 13.53 -2.87
C ASP A 22 0.44 12.28 -3.00
N ARG A 23 -0.38 12.19 -4.05
CA ARG A 23 -1.16 10.97 -4.36
C ARG A 23 -0.30 9.76 -4.72
N PHE A 24 0.93 9.96 -5.19
CA PHE A 24 1.88 8.90 -5.56
C PHE A 24 2.89 8.62 -4.43
N LEU A 25 3.07 9.57 -3.51
CA LEU A 25 3.88 9.41 -2.29
C LEU A 25 3.08 8.79 -1.13
N ARG A 26 1.76 8.60 -1.29
CA ARG A 26 0.92 7.96 -0.28
C ARG A 26 1.37 6.53 -0.04
N GLU A 27 1.68 6.22 1.22
CA GLU A 27 2.01 4.85 1.63
C GLU A 27 0.88 3.89 1.26
N ASP A 28 1.26 2.70 0.78
CA ASP A 28 0.33 1.69 0.32
C ASP A 28 -0.63 1.32 1.45
N ALA A 29 -1.94 1.50 1.21
CA ALA A 29 -2.95 1.23 2.24
C ALA A 29 -3.00 -0.26 2.61
N PHE A 30 -2.59 -1.16 1.70
CA PHE A 30 -2.60 -2.61 1.91
C PHE A 30 -1.51 -3.35 1.14
N THR A 31 -0.46 -3.79 1.84
CA THR A 31 0.67 -4.47 1.17
C THR A 31 0.35 -5.87 0.66
N THR A 32 -0.49 -6.64 1.36
CA THR A 32 -0.80 -8.04 1.03
C THR A 32 -2.22 -8.37 1.41
N LEU A 33 -2.95 -9.03 0.52
CA LEU A 33 -4.36 -9.36 0.67
C LEU A 33 -4.62 -10.82 0.29
N LYS A 34 -5.33 -11.57 1.14
CA LYS A 34 -5.72 -12.97 0.88
C LYS A 34 -7.18 -13.22 1.29
N ILE A 35 -7.90 -13.93 0.43
CA ILE A 35 -9.29 -14.37 0.67
C ILE A 35 -9.30 -15.70 1.43
N SER A 36 -10.26 -15.89 2.34
CA SER A 36 -10.48 -17.16 3.03
C SER A 36 -10.89 -18.26 2.06
N PRO A 37 -10.64 -19.56 2.34
CA PRO A 37 -10.97 -20.66 1.42
C PRO A 37 -12.44 -20.70 0.97
N ASP A 38 -13.36 -20.26 1.81
CA ASP A 38 -14.80 -20.18 1.55
C ASP A 38 -15.25 -18.84 0.96
N GLY A 39 -14.37 -17.86 0.83
CA GLY A 39 -14.68 -16.53 0.28
C GLY A 39 -15.36 -15.56 1.24
N THR A 40 -15.66 -15.96 2.48
CA THR A 40 -16.41 -15.15 3.45
C THR A 40 -15.60 -13.96 3.99
N TYR A 41 -14.26 -14.09 4.03
CA TYR A 41 -13.38 -13.10 4.65
C TYR A 41 -12.21 -12.70 3.75
N VAL A 42 -11.76 -11.47 3.94
CA VAL A 42 -10.56 -10.91 3.34
C VAL A 42 -9.62 -10.51 4.46
N ALA A 43 -8.40 -11.04 4.47
CA ALA A 43 -7.35 -10.61 5.38
C ALA A 43 -6.36 -9.73 4.61
N ALA A 44 -6.02 -8.57 5.19
CA ALA A 44 -5.11 -7.61 4.57
C ALA A 44 -4.11 -7.06 5.61
N THR A 45 -2.86 -6.87 5.20
CA THR A 45 -1.87 -6.17 6.03
C THR A 45 -2.06 -4.67 5.90
N VAL A 46 -2.04 -3.96 7.03
CA VAL A 46 -2.16 -2.50 7.10
C VAL A 46 -0.86 -1.95 7.70
N PRO A 47 -0.04 -1.18 6.95
CA PRO A 47 1.11 -0.51 7.52
C PRO A 47 0.66 0.57 8.52
N LEU A 48 1.41 0.67 9.60
CA LEU A 48 1.31 1.68 10.65
C LEU A 48 2.71 2.28 10.82
N GLU A 49 2.82 3.44 11.46
CA GLU A 49 4.12 4.14 11.65
C GLU A 49 5.24 3.20 12.14
N ASP A 50 4.96 2.37 13.15
CA ASP A 50 5.97 1.52 13.80
C ASP A 50 5.69 0.01 13.72
N ALA A 51 4.72 -0.42 12.91
CA ALA A 51 4.29 -1.81 12.86
C ALA A 51 3.51 -2.14 11.59
N THR A 52 3.29 -3.43 11.31
CA THR A 52 2.35 -3.87 10.27
C THR A 52 1.26 -4.71 10.91
N ALA A 53 0.03 -4.18 10.92
CA ALA A 53 -1.14 -4.87 11.43
C ALA A 53 -1.77 -5.79 10.37
N VAL A 54 -2.68 -6.66 10.80
CA VAL A 54 -3.55 -7.45 9.91
C VAL A 54 -4.99 -7.15 10.25
N ALA A 55 -5.76 -6.70 9.26
CA ALA A 55 -7.20 -6.52 9.34
C ALA A 55 -7.91 -7.71 8.67
N ILE A 56 -9.03 -8.15 9.24
CA ILE A 56 -9.92 -9.14 8.65
C ILE A 56 -11.26 -8.47 8.41
N LEU A 57 -11.64 -8.42 7.14
CA LEU A 57 -12.89 -7.82 6.67
C LEU A 57 -13.84 -8.93 6.22
N ARG A 58 -15.14 -8.74 6.40
CA ARG A 58 -16.15 -9.58 5.72
C ARG A 58 -16.20 -9.18 4.25
N SER A 59 -16.14 -10.13 3.33
CA SER A 59 -16.09 -9.84 1.89
C SER A 59 -17.35 -9.17 1.35
N ALA A 60 -18.52 -9.46 1.93
CA ALA A 60 -19.82 -8.98 1.46
C ALA A 60 -20.02 -7.47 1.62
N ASP A 61 -19.51 -6.88 2.71
CA ASP A 61 -19.74 -5.49 3.09
C ASP A 61 -18.44 -4.73 3.46
N MET A 62 -17.28 -5.40 3.37
CA MET A 62 -15.97 -4.92 3.80
C MET A 62 -15.94 -4.44 5.26
N SER A 63 -16.88 -4.90 6.10
CA SER A 63 -16.90 -4.57 7.52
C SER A 63 -15.74 -5.23 8.25
N LEU A 64 -15.11 -4.50 9.16
CA LEU A 64 -14.05 -5.04 10.02
C LEU A 64 -14.64 -6.03 11.02
N VAL A 65 -14.27 -7.30 10.89
CA VAL A 65 -14.72 -8.39 11.78
C VAL A 65 -13.63 -8.87 12.72
N GLY A 66 -12.37 -8.52 12.45
CA GLY A 66 -11.25 -8.84 13.31
C GLY A 66 -10.03 -8.00 12.96
N SER A 67 -9.16 -7.79 13.94
CA SER A 67 -7.90 -7.12 13.71
C SER A 67 -6.82 -7.70 14.62
N PHE A 68 -5.58 -7.57 14.17
CA PHE A 68 -4.43 -7.87 14.97
C PHE A 68 -3.39 -6.78 14.74
N ARG A 69 -3.03 -6.10 15.83
CA ARG A 69 -1.93 -5.14 15.85
C ARG A 69 -0.81 -5.74 16.71
N PRO A 70 0.38 -6.02 16.14
CA PRO A 70 1.50 -6.47 16.93
C PRO A 70 2.06 -5.31 17.79
N PRO A 71 2.89 -5.61 18.83
CA PRO A 71 3.62 -4.59 19.56
C PRO A 71 4.56 -3.79 18.63
N PRO A 72 4.99 -2.58 19.01
CA PRO A 72 5.87 -1.74 18.21
C PRO A 72 7.12 -2.49 17.71
N LYS A 73 7.64 -2.07 16.54
CA LYS A 73 8.77 -2.69 15.83
C LYS A 73 8.55 -4.13 15.40
N ASN A 74 7.29 -4.58 15.31
CA ASN A 74 6.97 -5.88 14.76
C ASN A 74 6.07 -5.73 13.55
N HIS A 75 6.43 -6.45 12.50
CA HIS A 75 5.75 -6.41 11.22
C HIS A 75 5.18 -7.79 10.92
N ALA A 76 3.88 -7.87 10.60
CA ALA A 76 3.30 -9.07 10.02
C ALA A 76 3.89 -9.27 8.60
N ASP A 77 4.81 -10.23 8.48
CA ASP A 77 5.59 -10.46 7.25
C ASP A 77 4.82 -11.34 6.26
N THR A 78 4.30 -12.47 6.75
CA THR A 78 3.44 -13.37 5.96
C THR A 78 2.27 -13.84 6.81
N PHE A 79 1.13 -14.06 6.18
CA PHE A 79 -0.03 -14.67 6.82
C PHE A 79 -0.74 -15.62 5.85
N ASP A 80 -1.34 -16.68 6.40
CA ASP A 80 -1.99 -17.74 5.64
C ASP A 80 -3.25 -18.22 6.36
N TRP A 81 -4.29 -18.48 5.57
CA TRP A 81 -5.52 -19.09 6.06
C TRP A 81 -5.28 -20.57 6.34
N VAL A 82 -5.54 -21.01 7.57
CA VAL A 82 -5.47 -22.43 7.96
C VAL A 82 -6.85 -23.07 8.08
N SER A 83 -7.90 -22.25 8.07
CA SER A 83 -9.31 -22.64 7.95
C SER A 83 -10.12 -21.44 7.48
N ASN A 84 -11.42 -21.62 7.26
CA ASN A 84 -12.34 -20.53 6.88
C ASN A 84 -12.32 -19.34 7.87
N GLN A 85 -12.00 -19.57 9.14
CA GLN A 85 -12.09 -18.53 10.20
C GLN A 85 -10.78 -18.34 10.97
N ARG A 86 -9.68 -18.96 10.54
CA ARG A 86 -8.39 -18.88 11.25
C ARG A 86 -7.28 -18.52 10.30
N VAL A 87 -6.49 -17.54 10.72
CA VAL A 87 -5.27 -17.09 10.06
C VAL A 87 -4.09 -17.35 10.97
N VAL A 88 -3.01 -17.88 10.40
CA VAL A 88 -1.69 -17.89 11.03
C VAL A 88 -0.86 -16.80 10.39
N LYS A 89 -0.01 -16.16 11.18
CA LYS A 89 0.85 -15.06 10.74
C LYS A 89 2.23 -15.20 11.35
N ARG A 90 3.23 -14.77 10.61
CA ARG A 90 4.62 -14.68 11.06
C ARG A 90 4.94 -13.23 11.36
N LEU A 91 5.52 -12.98 12.53
CA LEU A 91 5.99 -11.67 12.93
C LEU A 91 7.50 -11.58 12.71
N ARG A 92 7.93 -10.47 12.14
CA ARG A 92 9.33 -10.08 12.06
C ARG A 92 9.55 -8.91 13.00
N HIS A 93 10.53 -9.03 13.89
CA HIS A 93 10.99 -7.93 14.72
C HIS A 93 12.00 -7.09 13.94
N ALA A 94 11.75 -5.79 13.80
CA ALA A 94 12.71 -4.84 13.26
C ALA A 94 13.65 -4.38 14.40
N SER A 95 14.88 -4.86 14.35
CA SER A 95 15.97 -4.32 15.18
C SER A 95 16.67 -3.20 14.41
N ILE A 96 17.16 -2.19 15.13
CA ILE A 96 17.95 -1.09 14.54
C ILE A 96 19.16 -1.73 13.83
N PRO A 97 19.49 -1.33 12.59
CA PRO A 97 20.65 -1.86 11.89
C PRO A 97 21.94 -1.60 12.69
N PHE A 98 22.85 -2.58 12.71
CA PHE A 98 24.11 -2.52 13.47
C PHE A 98 24.97 -1.30 13.12
N ASP A 99 24.78 -0.77 11.91
CA ASP A 99 25.47 0.33 11.27
C ASP A 99 24.94 1.73 11.69
N ALA A 100 23.85 1.81 12.46
CA ALA A 100 23.33 3.09 12.98
C ALA A 100 24.01 3.56 14.30
N VAL A 101 25.10 2.92 14.73
CA VAL A 101 25.79 3.19 16.03
C VAL A 101 27.19 3.80 15.85
N THR A 102 27.57 4.27 14.65
CA THR A 102 28.87 4.94 14.43
C THR A 102 28.71 6.43 14.19
#